data_AF-A0A183I9W3-F1
#
_entry.id   AF-A0A183I9W3-F1
#
_cell.length_a   1.000
_cell.length_b   1.000
_cell.length_c   1.000
_cell.angle_alpha   90.00
_cell.angle_beta   90.00
_cell.angle_gamma   90.00
#
_symmetry.space_group_name_H-M   'P 1'
#
loop_
_entity.id
_entity.type
_entity.pdbx_description
1 polymer ?
#
loop_
_entity_poly.entity_id
_entity_poly.type
_entity_poly.pdbx_seq_one_letter_code
_entity_poly.pdbx_strand_id
1 'polypeptide(L)'
;MTLTSTFNHCFCGCGHGCIRRRPITIFYTFCLLILIYIVYQISNQYQNDGMYIYQHLTLDVKPSCLATASATDALIQLGTANLTESAFLSRKEAKVLLLVESQYSTIGNQVKTVLNYAKIAYKVQLVRKNLPSLTNLKKGRYAVIIFENLYKYLNLNEWNRQLLHKYCKEFRVGLVAFMPSRMEQRYERAKVRGLPLFIYQKQTVLNVTLNANSSILYMTAASSHTTTTAPNASKPHDDWVGFIPHHPSFETVLTGHGYFTNSTHTVYNSYAVVLLDRGLLDGVRKLFFGNDFDAFWLLKMLFLDGLKYLSY
;
A
#
# COMPACT_ATOMS: atom_id res chain seq x y z
N MET A 1 78.89 -26.35 33.25
CA MET A 1 79.47 -25.83 34.50
C MET A 1 79.55 -24.30 34.40
N THR A 2 79.21 -23.63 35.51
CA THR A 2 79.51 -22.23 35.87
C THR A 2 78.83 -21.07 35.12
N LEU A 3 77.65 -20.69 35.64
CA LEU A 3 77.22 -19.37 36.15
C LEU A 3 78.08 -18.10 35.89
N THR A 4 77.39 -17.12 35.31
CA THR A 4 77.28 -15.67 35.66
C THR A 4 78.52 -14.77 35.71
N SER A 5 78.47 -13.71 34.90
CA SER A 5 78.99 -12.38 35.23
C SER A 5 78.06 -11.31 34.65
N THR A 6 77.55 -10.48 35.56
CA THR A 6 76.81 -9.24 35.33
C THR A 6 77.79 -8.07 35.21
N PHE A 7 77.61 -7.14 34.26
CA PHE A 7 77.42 -5.69 34.50
C PHE A 7 77.47 -4.87 33.19
N ASN A 8 76.44 -4.03 33.05
CA ASN A 8 76.39 -2.69 32.44
C ASN A 8 77.00 -2.44 31.04
N HIS A 9 76.11 -2.34 30.06
CA HIS A 9 76.23 -1.35 28.99
C HIS A 9 75.06 -0.36 29.04
N CYS A 10 75.39 0.92 29.21
CA CYS A 10 74.55 2.05 28.85
C CYS A 10 74.10 1.91 27.39
N PHE A 11 72.79 2.03 27.15
CA PHE A 11 72.29 2.64 25.92
C PHE A 11 71.33 3.77 26.27
N CYS A 12 71.80 4.96 25.94
CA CYS A 12 71.04 6.19 25.86
C CYS A 12 70.29 6.21 24.53
N GLY A 13 69.03 6.68 24.52
CA GLY A 13 68.51 7.44 23.38
C GLY A 13 67.25 6.93 22.69
N CYS A 14 66.31 7.87 22.52
CA CYS A 14 65.12 7.91 21.68
C CYS A 14 63.88 7.15 22.21
N GLY A 15 62.74 7.78 22.51
CA GLY A 15 62.19 9.03 21.99
C GLY A 15 60.98 8.72 21.11
N HIS A 16 59.79 8.96 21.66
CA HIS A 16 58.49 9.11 20.98
C HIS A 16 58.05 8.09 19.92
N GLY A 17 57.02 7.29 20.24
CA GLY A 17 56.11 6.81 19.18
C GLY A 17 55.30 5.54 19.47
N CYS A 18 54.46 5.48 20.51
CA CYS A 18 53.60 4.28 20.70
C CYS A 18 52.17 4.52 21.21
N ILE A 19 51.61 5.74 21.15
CA ILE A 19 50.27 6.03 21.71
C ILE A 19 49.23 6.52 20.68
N ARG A 20 49.52 6.56 19.37
CA ARG A 20 48.60 7.16 18.37
C ARG A 20 47.88 6.19 17.41
N ARG A 21 48.09 4.86 17.50
CA ARG A 21 47.42 3.88 16.61
C ARG A 21 46.20 3.15 17.21
N ARG A 22 46.08 3.10 18.54
CA ARG A 22 44.97 2.42 19.23
C ARG A 22 43.57 3.06 19.06
N PRO A 23 43.40 4.39 19.00
CA PRO A 23 42.04 4.96 18.87
C PRO A 23 41.45 4.76 17.46
N ILE A 24 42.31 4.66 16.44
CA ILE A 24 41.87 4.49 15.04
C ILE A 24 41.30 3.08 14.84
N THR A 25 41.98 2.05 15.34
CA THR A 25 41.48 0.67 15.25
C THR A 25 40.18 0.47 16.03
N ILE A 26 40.01 1.13 17.18
CA ILE A 26 38.76 1.08 17.97
C ILE A 26 37.61 1.76 17.21
N PHE A 27 37.88 2.86 16.51
CA PHE A 27 36.86 3.53 15.69
C PHE A 27 36.42 2.65 14.51
N TYR A 28 37.36 1.98 13.83
CA TYR A 28 37.03 1.06 12.74
C TYR A 28 36.22 -0.16 13.21
N THR A 29 36.55 -0.75 14.36
CA THR A 29 35.75 -1.86 14.90
C THR A 29 34.36 -1.40 15.33
N PHE A 30 34.23 -0.21 15.91
CA PHE A 30 32.94 0.36 16.26
C PHE A 30 32.08 0.67 15.02
N CYS A 31 32.67 1.23 13.96
CA CYS A 31 31.99 1.43 12.68
C CYS A 31 31.54 0.11 12.03
N LEU A 32 32.38 -0.94 12.08
CA LEU A 32 32.01 -2.26 11.57
C LEU A 32 30.85 -2.88 12.37
N LEU A 33 30.86 -2.76 13.69
CA LEU A 33 29.77 -3.25 14.54
C LEU A 33 28.46 -2.51 14.29
N ILE A 34 28.51 -1.19 14.04
CA ILE A 34 27.34 -0.41 13.65
C ILE A 34 26.82 -0.86 12.28
N LEU A 35 27.70 -1.07 11.30
CA LEU A 35 27.30 -1.55 9.98
C LEU A 35 26.66 -2.95 10.07
N ILE A 36 27.25 -3.86 10.84
CA ILE A 36 26.69 -5.20 11.09
C ILE A 36 25.33 -5.09 11.80
N TYR A 37 25.19 -4.21 12.78
CA TYR A 37 23.92 -3.98 13.46
C TYR A 37 22.84 -3.43 12.52
N ILE A 38 23.19 -2.49 11.63
CA ILE A 38 22.28 -1.96 10.61
C ILE A 38 21.87 -3.06 9.63
N VAL A 39 22.82 -3.86 9.14
CA VAL A 39 22.54 -5.01 8.26
C VAL A 39 21.66 -6.04 8.96
N TYR A 40 21.89 -6.29 10.25
CA TYR A 40 21.06 -7.17 11.06
C TYR A 40 19.63 -6.63 11.20
N GLN A 41 19.45 -5.34 11.49
CA GLN A 41 18.13 -4.72 11.57
C GLN A 41 17.39 -4.75 10.22
N ILE A 42 18.09 -4.51 9.12
CA ILE A 42 17.55 -4.61 7.76
C ILE A 42 17.13 -6.06 7.47
N SER A 43 18.00 -7.04 7.74
CA SER A 43 17.71 -8.47 7.56
C SER A 43 16.51 -8.92 8.39
N ASN A 44 16.43 -8.50 9.66
CA ASN A 44 15.33 -8.84 10.54
C ASN A 44 14.02 -8.16 10.10
N GLN A 45 14.09 -6.97 9.49
CA GLN A 45 12.93 -6.34 8.85
C GLN A 45 12.45 -7.13 7.62
N TYR A 46 13.35 -7.73 6.84
CA TYR A 46 13.00 -8.60 5.71
C TYR A 46 12.45 -9.97 6.16
N GLN A 47 12.95 -10.52 7.26
CA GLN A 47 12.54 -11.85 7.75
C GLN A 47 11.17 -11.83 8.44
N ASN A 48 10.75 -10.69 9.02
CA ASN A 48 9.42 -10.52 9.60
C ASN A 48 8.30 -10.26 8.56
N ASP A 49 8.66 -10.05 7.29
CA ASP A 49 7.72 -9.96 6.15
C ASP A 49 7.59 -11.32 5.40
N GLY A 50 8.15 -12.41 5.95
CA GLY A 50 8.18 -13.75 5.36
C GLY A 50 6.90 -14.58 5.55
N MET A 51 6.14 -14.71 4.46
CA MET A 51 5.46 -15.92 3.96
C MET A 51 5.08 -17.03 4.98
N TYR A 52 3.78 -17.15 5.31
CA TYR A 52 3.21 -18.40 5.85
C TYR A 52 2.49 -19.15 4.73
N ILE A 53 3.04 -20.29 4.35
CA ILE A 53 2.43 -21.26 3.44
C ILE A 53 1.25 -21.90 4.18
N TYR A 54 0.02 -21.67 3.71
CA TYR A 54 -1.11 -22.54 4.07
C TYR A 54 -1.52 -23.37 2.87
N GLN A 55 -1.44 -24.68 3.09
CA GLN A 55 -1.86 -25.75 2.22
C GLN A 55 -3.38 -25.76 2.05
N HIS A 56 -3.79 -26.22 0.87
CA HIS A 56 -5.11 -26.19 0.26
C HIS A 56 -6.30 -26.53 1.18
N LEU A 57 -7.38 -25.75 1.05
CA LEU A 57 -8.73 -26.23 1.31
C LEU A 57 -9.58 -25.98 0.05
N THR A 58 -9.93 -27.06 -0.64
CA THR A 58 -10.91 -27.08 -1.73
C THR A 58 -12.31 -27.11 -1.14
N LEU A 59 -13.14 -26.12 -1.47
CA LEU A 59 -14.58 -26.17 -1.22
C LEU A 59 -15.30 -26.16 -2.56
N ASP A 60 -15.96 -27.27 -2.85
CA ASP A 60 -16.92 -27.44 -3.94
C ASP A 60 -18.08 -26.46 -3.76
N VAL A 61 -18.34 -25.62 -4.76
CA VAL A 61 -19.53 -24.77 -4.81
C VAL A 61 -20.25 -25.06 -6.12
N LYS A 62 -21.38 -25.76 -6.00
CA LYS A 62 -22.39 -25.90 -7.06
C LYS A 62 -23.19 -24.59 -7.13
N PRO A 63 -23.52 -24.06 -8.33
CA PRO A 63 -24.26 -22.81 -8.43
C PRO A 63 -25.75 -23.08 -8.28
N SER A 64 -26.41 -22.36 -7.37
CA SER A 64 -27.85 -22.11 -7.45
C SER A 64 -28.05 -20.61 -7.44
N CYS A 65 -28.08 -20.04 -8.64
CA CYS A 65 -28.69 -18.76 -8.92
C CYS A 65 -30.22 -18.94 -8.95
N LEU A 66 -30.95 -18.06 -8.26
CA LEU A 66 -32.27 -17.50 -8.58
C LEU A 66 -32.95 -17.02 -7.29
N ALA A 67 -32.96 -15.71 -7.06
CA ALA A 67 -34.12 -15.01 -6.49
C ALA A 67 -34.00 -13.51 -6.75
N THR A 68 -34.98 -13.04 -7.49
CA THR A 68 -35.26 -11.68 -7.92
C THR A 68 -35.80 -10.79 -6.79
N ALA A 69 -35.68 -9.49 -7.02
CA ALA A 69 -36.56 -8.39 -6.57
C ALA A 69 -36.35 -7.79 -5.16
N SER A 70 -35.95 -6.51 -5.19
CA SER A 70 -36.56 -5.38 -4.48
C SER A 70 -37.04 -5.61 -3.04
N ALA A 71 -36.22 -5.19 -2.06
CA ALA A 71 -36.71 -4.91 -0.71
C ALA A 71 -35.70 -4.09 0.13
N THR A 72 -35.44 -2.81 -0.21
CA THR A 72 -34.94 -1.83 0.78
C THR A 72 -35.34 -0.37 0.47
N ASP A 73 -36.47 -0.12 -0.18
CA ASP A 73 -37.06 1.23 -0.27
C ASP A 73 -37.94 1.59 0.95
N ALA A 74 -37.99 0.75 1.98
CA ALA A 74 -38.95 0.88 3.10
C ALA A 74 -38.32 1.08 4.50
N LEU A 75 -37.11 1.64 4.62
CA LEU A 75 -36.52 2.00 5.93
C LEU A 75 -36.13 3.48 6.08
N ILE A 76 -36.69 4.38 5.26
CA ILE A 76 -36.37 5.82 5.30
C ILE A 76 -37.40 6.66 6.08
N GLN A 77 -38.52 6.11 6.54
CA GLN A 77 -39.48 6.88 7.32
C GLN A 77 -39.49 6.47 8.79
N LEU A 78 -38.62 7.10 9.59
CA LEU A 78 -38.86 7.55 10.98
C LEU A 78 -37.54 7.98 11.64
N GLY A 79 -37.27 9.29 11.67
CA GLY A 79 -36.45 9.91 12.73
C GLY A 79 -35.04 10.44 12.42
N THR A 80 -34.65 10.75 11.17
CA THR A 80 -33.25 11.10 10.84
C THR A 80 -33.03 12.40 10.04
N ALA A 81 -33.94 13.38 10.08
CA ALA A 81 -33.79 14.60 9.28
C ALA A 81 -32.69 15.58 9.79
N ASN A 82 -32.40 15.62 11.10
CA ASN A 82 -31.51 16.65 11.67
C ASN A 82 -30.03 16.21 11.79
N LEU A 83 -29.74 14.91 11.74
CA LEU A 83 -28.37 14.36 11.79
C LEU A 83 -27.70 14.33 10.41
N THR A 84 -28.49 14.31 9.34
CA THR A 84 -27.99 14.23 7.96
C THR A 84 -27.52 15.57 7.44
N GLU A 85 -28.20 16.68 7.76
CA GLU A 85 -27.87 18.00 7.21
C GLU A 85 -26.56 18.55 7.81
N SER A 86 -26.38 18.41 9.13
CA SER A 86 -25.14 18.82 9.81
C SER A 86 -23.94 17.93 9.46
N ALA A 87 -24.14 16.63 9.28
CA ALA A 87 -23.11 15.71 8.80
C ALA A 87 -22.74 15.96 7.33
N PHE A 88 -23.71 16.29 6.49
CA PHE A 88 -23.52 16.63 5.08
C PHE A 88 -22.81 17.97 4.90
N LEU A 89 -23.18 19.00 5.66
CA LEU A 89 -22.49 20.29 5.66
C LEU A 89 -21.07 20.17 6.24
N SER A 90 -20.88 19.40 7.32
CA SER A 90 -19.54 19.08 7.85
C SER A 90 -18.66 18.34 6.83
N ARG A 91 -19.27 17.62 5.88
CA ARG A 91 -18.56 16.83 4.86
C ARG A 91 -18.09 17.71 3.68
N LYS A 92 -18.79 18.80 3.36
CA LYS A 92 -18.32 19.79 2.35
C LYS A 92 -17.01 20.47 2.76
N GLU A 93 -16.72 20.55 4.06
CA GLU A 93 -15.49 21.14 4.60
C GLU A 93 -14.36 20.11 4.84
N ALA A 94 -14.66 18.82 4.67
CA ALA A 94 -13.73 17.74 4.98
C ALA A 94 -12.64 17.61 3.90
N LYS A 95 -11.39 17.43 4.35
CA LYS A 95 -10.21 17.38 3.48
C LYS A 95 -9.81 15.94 3.17
N VAL A 96 -8.96 15.73 2.17
CA VAL A 96 -8.33 14.42 1.94
C VAL A 96 -7.10 14.29 2.85
N LEU A 97 -6.93 13.17 3.56
CA LEU A 97 -5.71 12.87 4.31
C LEU A 97 -4.80 12.00 3.46
N LEU A 98 -3.63 12.51 3.07
CA LEU A 98 -2.61 11.75 2.37
C LEU A 98 -1.52 11.32 3.34
N LEU A 99 -1.39 10.02 3.54
CA LEU A 99 -0.38 9.38 4.38
C LEU A 99 0.78 8.90 3.51
N VAL A 100 1.92 9.58 3.64
CA VAL A 100 3.15 9.33 2.88
C VAL A 100 4.23 8.70 3.75
N GLU A 101 5.12 7.91 3.16
CA GLU A 101 6.28 7.37 3.88
C GLU A 101 7.38 8.43 4.06
N SER A 102 7.58 9.21 3.00
CA SER A 102 8.56 10.28 2.92
C SER A 102 7.92 11.50 2.26
N GLN A 103 8.37 12.69 2.65
CA GLN A 103 7.93 13.94 2.03
C GLN A 103 8.28 14.05 0.54
N TYR A 104 9.24 13.24 0.07
CA TYR A 104 9.73 13.21 -1.29
C TYR A 104 9.23 12.00 -2.10
N SER A 105 8.24 11.26 -1.62
CA SER A 105 7.72 10.12 -2.37
C SER A 105 7.21 10.50 -3.75
N THR A 106 7.54 9.69 -4.76
CA THR A 106 7.05 9.78 -6.14
C THR A 106 5.53 9.65 -6.20
N ILE A 107 4.97 8.57 -5.65
CA ILE A 107 3.51 8.34 -5.60
C ILE A 107 2.83 9.46 -4.80
N GLY A 108 3.42 9.86 -3.66
CA GLY A 108 2.91 10.97 -2.86
C GLY A 108 2.86 12.28 -3.67
N ASN A 109 3.89 12.58 -4.45
CA ASN A 109 3.94 13.73 -5.35
C ASN A 109 2.90 13.63 -6.47
N GLN A 110 2.78 12.48 -7.14
CA GLN A 110 1.77 12.23 -8.17
C GLN A 110 0.34 12.47 -7.64
N VAL A 111 0.02 11.92 -6.47
CA VAL A 111 -1.30 12.11 -5.82
C VAL A 111 -1.53 13.58 -5.46
N LYS A 112 -0.54 14.28 -4.87
CA LYS A 112 -0.64 15.71 -4.58
C LYS A 112 -0.93 16.52 -5.85
N THR A 113 -0.24 16.21 -6.93
CA THR A 113 -0.41 16.87 -8.23
C THR A 113 -1.84 16.70 -8.75
N VAL A 114 -2.38 15.47 -8.74
CA VAL A 114 -3.77 15.20 -9.17
C VAL A 114 -4.79 15.94 -8.29
N LEU A 115 -4.61 15.92 -6.96
CA LEU A 115 -5.50 16.64 -6.03
C LEU A 115 -5.47 18.16 -6.24
N ASN A 116 -4.29 18.73 -6.51
CA ASN A 116 -4.13 20.15 -6.81
C ASN A 116 -4.83 20.55 -8.11
N TYR A 117 -4.73 19.72 -9.16
CA TYR A 117 -5.44 19.96 -10.41
C TYR A 117 -6.96 19.85 -10.23
N ALA A 118 -7.43 18.89 -9.44
CA ALA A 118 -8.85 18.72 -9.11
C ALA A 118 -9.38 19.76 -8.11
N LYS A 119 -8.52 20.67 -7.59
CA LYS A 119 -8.87 21.67 -6.57
C LYS A 119 -9.47 21.08 -5.29
N ILE A 120 -9.02 19.87 -4.92
CA ILE A 120 -9.47 19.18 -3.72
C ILE A 120 -8.53 19.53 -2.56
N ALA A 121 -9.09 20.04 -1.45
CA ALA A 121 -8.29 20.35 -0.27
C ALA A 121 -7.75 19.06 0.38
N TYR A 122 -6.44 19.02 0.65
CA TYR A 122 -5.79 17.87 1.27
C TYR A 122 -4.80 18.26 2.37
N LYS A 123 -4.47 17.30 3.24
CA LYS A 123 -3.40 17.40 4.23
C LYS A 123 -2.46 16.23 4.06
N VAL A 124 -1.16 16.52 3.99
CA VAL A 124 -0.11 15.51 3.89
C VAL A 124 0.43 15.23 5.29
N GLN A 125 0.61 13.97 5.63
CA GLN A 125 1.17 13.56 6.91
C GLN A 125 2.09 12.36 6.70
N LEU A 126 3.28 12.41 7.31
CA LEU A 126 4.16 11.24 7.33
C LEU A 126 3.58 10.17 8.25
N VAL A 127 3.58 8.92 7.79
CA VAL A 127 3.18 7.76 8.60
C VAL A 127 4.16 7.61 9.78
N ARG A 128 3.73 8.02 10.96
CA ARG A 128 4.46 7.91 12.23
C ARG A 128 3.88 6.77 13.08
N LYS A 129 4.42 6.59 14.29
CA LYS A 129 3.88 5.65 15.30
C LYS A 129 2.41 5.91 15.64
N ASN A 130 1.96 7.17 15.59
CA ASN A 130 0.58 7.56 15.90
C ASN A 130 -0.05 8.28 14.71
N LEU A 131 -1.33 8.02 14.48
CA LEU A 131 -2.12 8.73 13.48
C LEU A 131 -2.39 10.19 13.89
N PRO A 132 -2.54 11.11 12.93
CA PRO A 132 -2.97 12.47 13.23
C PRO A 132 -4.40 12.47 13.80
N SER A 133 -4.76 13.55 14.50
CA SER A 133 -6.13 13.74 14.96
C SER A 133 -7.12 13.72 13.78
N LEU A 134 -8.03 12.73 13.80
CA LEU A 134 -9.04 12.47 12.77
C LEU A 134 -10.34 13.24 12.98
N THR A 135 -10.62 13.67 14.22
CA THR A 135 -11.85 14.36 14.60
C THR A 135 -11.55 15.74 15.20
N ASN A 136 -12.49 16.67 15.05
CA ASN A 136 -12.48 17.97 15.73
C ASN A 136 -13.85 18.20 16.37
N LEU A 137 -13.92 18.28 17.70
CA LEU A 137 -15.15 18.62 18.43
C LEU A 137 -16.39 17.87 17.90
N LYS A 138 -16.26 16.55 17.65
CA LYS A 138 -17.26 15.61 17.09
C LYS A 138 -17.49 15.62 15.57
N LYS A 139 -16.83 16.49 14.81
CA LYS A 139 -16.84 16.45 13.34
C LYS A 139 -15.66 15.64 12.79
N GLY A 140 -15.89 14.89 11.72
CA GLY A 140 -14.83 14.21 10.98
C GLY A 140 -14.02 15.22 10.18
N ARG A 141 -12.68 15.20 10.29
CA ARG A 141 -11.80 16.16 9.59
C ARG A 141 -11.57 15.80 8.13
N TYR A 142 -11.69 14.52 7.80
CA TYR A 142 -11.28 13.99 6.50
C TYR A 142 -12.39 13.22 5.81
N ALA A 143 -12.55 13.45 4.51
CA ALA A 143 -13.55 12.78 3.67
C ALA A 143 -13.05 11.44 3.11
N VAL A 144 -11.77 11.36 2.78
CA VAL A 144 -11.08 10.15 2.26
C VAL A 144 -9.67 10.12 2.86
N ILE A 145 -9.19 8.91 3.17
CA ILE A 145 -7.82 8.69 3.65
C ILE A 145 -7.06 7.88 2.59
N ILE A 146 -5.92 8.39 2.16
CA ILE A 146 -5.07 7.79 1.13
C ILE A 146 -3.79 7.29 1.78
N PHE A 147 -3.49 6.02 1.59
CA PHE A 147 -2.20 5.42 1.90
C PHE A 147 -1.38 5.31 0.62
N GLU A 148 -0.24 5.99 0.60
CA GLU A 148 0.73 5.82 -0.48
C GLU A 148 1.28 4.39 -0.56
N ASN A 149 1.33 3.69 0.58
CA ASN A 149 1.78 2.30 0.64
C ASN A 149 0.80 1.45 1.46
N LEU A 150 0.16 0.48 0.80
CA LEU A 150 -0.76 -0.46 1.44
C LEU A 150 -0.09 -1.26 2.56
N TYR A 151 1.18 -1.64 2.43
CA TYR A 151 1.90 -2.34 3.50
C TYR A 151 1.97 -1.53 4.80
N LYS A 152 1.97 -0.19 4.73
CA LYS A 152 1.91 0.66 5.93
C LYS A 152 0.57 0.57 6.62
N TYR A 153 -0.52 0.47 5.86
CA TYR A 153 -1.86 0.23 6.42
C TYR A 153 -1.96 -1.15 7.06
N LEU A 154 -1.44 -2.19 6.39
CA LEU A 154 -1.48 -3.57 6.89
C LEU A 154 -0.65 -3.76 8.16
N ASN A 155 0.49 -3.04 8.27
CA ASN A 155 1.40 -3.10 9.41
C ASN A 155 1.14 -1.98 10.45
N LEU A 156 -0.01 -1.31 10.40
CA LEU A 156 -0.43 -0.43 11.50
C LEU A 156 -0.55 -1.24 12.79
N ASN A 157 -0.15 -0.63 13.91
CA ASN A 157 -0.44 -1.22 15.21
C ASN A 157 -1.95 -1.34 15.42
N GLU A 158 -2.34 -2.28 16.28
CA GLU A 158 -3.74 -2.63 16.47
C GLU A 158 -4.60 -1.43 16.91
N TRP A 159 -4.08 -0.60 17.83
CA TRP A 159 -4.78 0.59 18.30
C TRP A 159 -5.06 1.62 17.20
N ASN A 160 -4.06 1.96 16.38
CA ASN A 160 -4.26 2.87 15.25
C ASN A 160 -5.20 2.27 14.21
N ARG A 161 -5.12 0.96 13.96
CA ARG A 161 -6.00 0.26 13.02
C ARG A 161 -7.45 0.31 13.50
N GLN A 162 -7.70 0.05 14.79
CA GLN A 162 -9.02 0.15 15.41
C GLN A 162 -9.55 1.58 15.41
N LEU A 163 -8.71 2.57 15.74
CA LEU A 163 -9.08 3.99 15.70
C LEU A 163 -9.50 4.42 14.29
N LEU A 164 -8.69 4.06 13.29
CA LEU A 164 -8.97 4.33 11.88
C LEU A 164 -10.27 3.64 11.44
N HIS A 165 -10.46 2.39 11.83
CA HIS A 165 -11.65 1.62 11.51
C HIS A 165 -12.91 2.24 12.10
N LYS A 166 -12.87 2.60 13.39
CA LYS A 166 -13.98 3.30 14.06
C LYS A 166 -14.33 4.60 13.35
N TYR A 167 -13.30 5.40 13.02
CA TYR A 167 -13.49 6.64 12.27
C TYR A 167 -14.12 6.40 10.90
N CYS A 168 -13.64 5.42 10.14
CA CYS A 168 -14.16 5.10 8.81
C CYS A 168 -15.63 4.66 8.86
N LYS A 169 -16.01 3.88 9.88
CA LYS A 169 -17.41 3.47 10.09
C LYS A 169 -18.31 4.63 10.48
N GLU A 170 -17.90 5.41 11.48
CA GLU A 170 -18.70 6.48 12.05
C GLU A 170 -18.96 7.60 11.04
N PHE A 171 -17.95 7.97 10.25
CA PHE A 171 -18.04 9.07 9.28
C PHE A 171 -18.23 8.60 7.82
N ARG A 172 -18.36 7.27 7.60
CA ARG A 172 -18.43 6.61 6.28
C ARG A 172 -17.28 6.98 5.33
N VAL A 173 -16.09 7.17 5.90
CA VAL A 173 -14.88 7.55 5.17
C VAL A 173 -14.28 6.33 4.50
N GLY A 174 -14.03 6.42 3.20
CA GLY A 174 -13.33 5.39 2.44
C GLY A 174 -11.81 5.53 2.46
N LEU A 175 -11.14 4.44 2.09
CA LEU A 175 -9.69 4.36 1.99
C LEU A 175 -9.25 4.20 0.53
N VAL A 176 -8.13 4.82 0.16
CA VAL A 176 -7.41 4.50 -1.08
C VAL A 176 -6.02 4.01 -0.70
N ALA A 177 -5.51 2.97 -1.34
CA ALA A 177 -4.15 2.52 -1.10
C ALA A 177 -3.45 2.04 -2.38
N PHE A 178 -2.18 2.41 -2.53
CA PHE A 178 -1.32 1.93 -3.60
C PHE A 178 -0.46 0.78 -3.09
N MET A 179 -0.34 -0.28 -3.88
CA MET A 179 0.49 -1.44 -3.57
C MET A 179 1.79 -1.35 -4.37
N PRO A 180 2.92 -0.99 -3.74
CA PRO A 180 4.20 -1.01 -4.43
C PRO A 180 4.67 -2.45 -4.65
N SER A 181 5.32 -2.71 -5.78
CA SER A 181 6.05 -3.95 -5.99
C SER A 181 7.31 -3.98 -5.10
N ARG A 182 7.43 -4.96 -4.22
CA ARG A 182 8.55 -5.11 -3.26
C ARG A 182 9.43 -6.32 -3.54
N MET A 183 8.89 -7.36 -4.15
CA MET A 183 9.59 -8.63 -4.35
C MET A 183 10.48 -8.57 -5.56
N GLU A 184 11.70 -9.10 -5.43
CA GLU A 184 12.60 -9.25 -6.56
C GLU A 184 12.13 -10.34 -7.52
N GLN A 185 11.51 -11.40 -6.98
CA GLN A 185 11.02 -12.55 -7.73
C GLN A 185 9.70 -12.23 -8.44
N ARG A 186 9.65 -12.56 -9.74
CA ARG A 186 8.43 -12.41 -10.55
C ARG A 186 7.51 -13.61 -10.31
N TYR A 187 6.20 -13.38 -10.39
CA TYR A 187 5.16 -14.44 -10.43
C TYR A 187 4.96 -15.30 -9.18
N GLU A 188 5.51 -14.90 -8.03
CA GLU A 188 5.15 -15.55 -6.77
C GLU A 188 3.78 -15.08 -6.29
N ARG A 189 2.88 -16.03 -6.02
CA ARG A 189 1.58 -15.75 -5.42
C ARG A 189 1.75 -15.53 -3.92
N ALA A 190 1.59 -14.31 -3.45
CA ALA A 190 1.65 -14.00 -2.03
C ALA A 190 0.25 -13.73 -1.45
N LYS A 191 -0.05 -14.28 -0.27
CA LYS A 191 -1.28 -13.96 0.47
C LYS A 191 -1.10 -12.63 1.20
N VAL A 192 -2.06 -11.72 1.07
CA VAL A 192 -2.00 -10.44 1.77
C VAL A 192 -2.49 -10.61 3.22
N ARG A 193 -1.68 -10.12 4.16
CA ARG A 193 -2.01 -10.21 5.59
C ARG A 193 -3.31 -9.47 5.89
N GLY A 194 -4.24 -10.12 6.58
CA GLY A 194 -5.47 -9.49 7.08
C GLY A 194 -6.52 -9.16 6.01
N LEU A 195 -6.31 -9.56 4.76
CA LEU A 195 -7.29 -9.45 3.67
C LEU A 195 -7.42 -10.80 2.95
N PRO A 196 -8.62 -11.26 2.58
CA PRO A 196 -8.81 -12.48 1.81
C PRO A 196 -8.51 -12.25 0.32
N LEU A 197 -7.27 -11.87 0.02
CA LEU A 197 -6.79 -11.63 -1.34
C LEU A 197 -5.33 -12.08 -1.49
N PHE A 198 -4.99 -12.51 -2.69
CA PHE A 198 -3.62 -12.81 -3.09
C PHE A 198 -3.11 -11.77 -4.07
N ILE A 199 -1.79 -11.68 -4.20
CA ILE A 199 -1.13 -10.80 -5.15
C ILE A 199 -0.09 -11.54 -5.98
N TYR A 200 0.13 -11.07 -7.20
CA TYR A 200 1.30 -11.35 -8.01
C TYR A 200 2.11 -10.06 -8.15
N GLN A 201 3.41 -10.12 -7.90
CA GLN A 201 4.31 -8.97 -8.01
C GLN A 201 5.12 -8.99 -9.30
N LYS A 202 5.67 -7.83 -9.67
CA LYS A 202 6.48 -7.63 -10.88
C LYS A 202 5.86 -8.19 -12.15
N GLN A 203 4.60 -7.84 -12.36
CA GLN A 203 3.85 -8.28 -13.52
C GLN A 203 3.99 -7.30 -14.68
N THR A 204 4.01 -7.82 -15.89
CA THR A 204 3.97 -7.03 -17.12
C THR A 204 2.53 -6.99 -17.62
N VAL A 205 1.91 -5.80 -17.64
CA VAL A 205 0.56 -5.59 -18.14
C VAL A 205 0.64 -5.03 -19.56
N LEU A 206 0.09 -5.77 -20.53
CA LEU A 206 0.04 -5.35 -21.93
C LEU A 206 -1.26 -4.64 -22.29
N ASN A 207 -2.37 -5.25 -21.90
CA ASN A 207 -3.70 -4.75 -22.20
C ASN A 207 -4.48 -4.63 -20.90
N VAL A 208 -5.41 -3.68 -20.87
CA VAL A 208 -6.29 -3.49 -19.73
C VAL A 208 -7.73 -3.43 -20.20
N THR A 209 -8.61 -4.02 -19.40
CA THR A 209 -10.06 -4.02 -19.63
C THR A 209 -10.77 -3.43 -18.43
N LEU A 210 -11.59 -2.40 -18.68
CA LEU A 210 -12.38 -1.74 -17.65
C LEU A 210 -13.68 -2.52 -17.42
N ASN A 211 -14.05 -2.73 -16.17
CA ASN A 211 -15.33 -3.35 -15.83
C ASN A 211 -16.46 -2.33 -15.89
N ALA A 212 -17.24 -2.38 -16.98
CA ALA A 212 -18.40 -1.53 -17.22
C ALA A 212 -19.42 -1.47 -16.07
N ASN A 213 -19.59 -2.59 -15.35
CA ASN A 213 -20.60 -2.73 -14.32
C ASN A 213 -20.12 -2.22 -12.95
N SER A 214 -18.92 -1.65 -12.89
CA SER A 214 -18.34 -1.20 -11.63
C SER A 214 -19.07 0.01 -11.06
N SER A 215 -19.49 -0.07 -9.80
CA SER A 215 -20.23 1.00 -9.13
C SER A 215 -19.41 2.27 -8.91
N ILE A 216 -18.10 2.21 -9.13
CA ILE A 216 -17.18 3.33 -8.93
C ILE A 216 -17.13 4.29 -10.12
N LEU A 217 -17.53 3.84 -11.32
CA LEU A 217 -17.32 4.60 -12.55
C LEU A 217 -18.22 5.84 -12.57
N TYR A 218 -17.65 6.98 -12.93
CA TYR A 218 -18.40 8.21 -13.18
C TYR A 218 -17.89 8.91 -14.43
N MET A 219 -16.67 9.43 -14.43
CA MET A 219 -16.03 10.00 -15.63
C MET A 219 -15.58 8.90 -16.59
N THR A 220 -15.12 7.77 -16.04
CA THR A 220 -14.61 6.64 -16.82
C THR A 220 -15.69 5.69 -17.33
N ALA A 221 -16.96 5.93 -16.99
CA ALA A 221 -18.08 5.10 -17.45
C ALA A 221 -18.18 5.04 -18.99
N ALA A 222 -17.75 6.09 -19.69
CA ALA A 222 -17.74 6.13 -21.16
C ALA A 222 -16.69 5.19 -21.79
N SER A 223 -15.63 4.80 -21.07
CA SER A 223 -14.58 3.88 -21.57
C SER A 223 -14.82 2.43 -21.15
N SER A 224 -16.02 2.11 -20.68
CA SER A 224 -16.42 0.82 -20.12
C SER A 224 -16.31 -0.38 -21.08
N HIS A 225 -16.28 -0.13 -22.39
CA HIS A 225 -16.26 -1.18 -23.42
C HIS A 225 -14.95 -1.27 -24.21
N THR A 226 -13.90 -0.54 -23.80
CA THR A 226 -12.65 -0.49 -24.56
C THR A 226 -11.54 -1.27 -23.86
N THR A 227 -11.09 -2.36 -24.49
CA THR A 227 -9.76 -2.93 -24.22
C THR A 227 -8.73 -1.97 -24.79
N THR A 228 -7.95 -1.34 -23.92
CA THR A 228 -6.86 -0.45 -24.34
C THR A 228 -5.53 -1.11 -24.08
N THR A 229 -4.61 -0.99 -25.05
CA THR A 229 -3.21 -1.31 -24.83
C THR A 229 -2.65 -0.35 -23.78
N ALA A 230 -1.94 -0.89 -22.79
CA ALA A 230 -1.23 -0.08 -21.83
C ALA A 230 -0.22 0.80 -22.59
N PRO A 231 -0.17 2.13 -22.41
CA PRO A 231 0.43 3.07 -23.36
C PRO A 231 1.94 2.96 -23.49
N ASN A 232 2.61 2.22 -22.61
CA ASN A 232 4.07 2.19 -22.51
C ASN A 232 4.63 0.79 -22.83
N ALA A 233 4.25 0.21 -23.97
CA ALA A 233 4.86 -1.02 -24.47
C ALA A 233 6.37 -0.88 -24.74
N SER A 234 6.88 0.35 -24.92
CA SER A 234 8.30 0.66 -25.12
C SER A 234 9.15 0.64 -23.85
N LYS A 235 8.51 0.75 -22.68
CA LYS A 235 9.13 0.48 -21.37
C LYS A 235 8.05 -0.14 -20.49
N PRO A 236 7.86 -1.47 -20.57
CA PRO A 236 6.90 -2.12 -19.69
C PRO A 236 7.31 -1.75 -18.25
N HIS A 237 6.42 -1.06 -17.53
CA HIS A 237 6.57 -0.91 -16.10
C HIS A 237 6.38 -2.32 -15.51
N ASP A 238 7.45 -3.11 -15.50
CA ASP A 238 7.50 -4.52 -15.06
C ASP A 238 7.27 -4.68 -13.54
N ASP A 239 6.57 -3.72 -12.94
CA ASP A 239 6.36 -3.58 -11.51
C ASP A 239 4.85 -3.52 -11.18
N TRP A 240 3.96 -3.94 -12.09
CA TRP A 240 2.55 -4.05 -11.74
C TRP A 240 2.34 -5.12 -10.67
N VAL A 241 1.45 -4.82 -9.74
CA VAL A 241 0.91 -5.77 -8.79
C VAL A 241 -0.49 -6.18 -9.24
N GLY A 242 -0.67 -7.47 -9.51
CA GLY A 242 -1.96 -8.06 -9.83
C GLY A 242 -2.65 -8.60 -8.59
N PHE A 243 -3.89 -8.24 -8.34
CA PHE A 243 -4.72 -8.74 -7.24
C PHE A 243 -5.59 -9.91 -7.69
N ILE A 244 -5.71 -10.91 -6.83
CA ILE A 244 -6.61 -12.06 -6.97
C ILE A 244 -7.55 -12.04 -5.76
N PRO A 245 -8.78 -11.53 -5.91
CA PRO A 245 -9.75 -11.50 -4.83
C PRO A 245 -10.28 -12.91 -4.52
N HIS A 246 -10.39 -13.27 -3.24
CA HIS A 246 -10.97 -14.54 -2.78
C HIS A 246 -12.22 -14.30 -1.91
N HIS A 247 -12.92 -13.19 -2.12
CA HIS A 247 -14.11 -12.84 -1.35
C HIS A 247 -15.03 -11.91 -2.16
N PRO A 248 -16.37 -12.06 -2.09
CA PRO A 248 -17.34 -11.26 -2.86
C PRO A 248 -17.40 -9.78 -2.47
N SER A 249 -16.80 -9.38 -1.35
CA SER A 249 -16.62 -7.96 -0.99
C SER A 249 -15.78 -7.23 -2.04
N PHE A 250 -14.90 -7.95 -2.73
CA PHE A 250 -14.02 -7.36 -3.72
C PHE A 250 -14.64 -7.39 -5.10
N GLU A 251 -14.51 -6.27 -5.78
CA GLU A 251 -14.94 -6.04 -7.14
C GLU A 251 -13.73 -5.59 -7.96
N THR A 252 -13.49 -6.28 -9.08
CA THR A 252 -12.48 -5.87 -10.04
C THR A 252 -12.98 -4.68 -10.83
N VAL A 253 -12.26 -3.55 -10.73
CA VAL A 253 -12.59 -2.32 -11.47
C VAL A 253 -11.85 -2.30 -12.80
N LEU A 254 -10.56 -2.60 -12.78
CA LEU A 254 -9.71 -2.66 -13.96
C LEU A 254 -8.94 -3.98 -13.94
N THR A 255 -9.03 -4.74 -15.03
CA THR A 255 -8.30 -6.00 -15.22
C THR A 255 -7.09 -5.74 -16.10
N GLY A 256 -5.94 -6.23 -15.67
CA GLY A 256 -4.72 -6.27 -16.48
C GLY A 256 -4.56 -7.65 -17.10
N HIS A 257 -4.26 -7.67 -18.39
CA HIS A 257 -3.89 -8.84 -19.16
C HIS A 257 -2.40 -8.76 -19.46
N GLY A 258 -1.67 -9.77 -18.98
CA GLY A 258 -0.23 -9.86 -19.10
C GLY A 258 0.22 -11.24 -19.52
N TYR A 259 1.53 -11.39 -19.66
CA TYR A 259 2.15 -12.68 -19.95
C TYR A 259 3.41 -12.87 -19.12
N PHE A 260 3.64 -14.11 -18.72
CA PHE A 260 4.90 -14.55 -18.14
C PHE A 260 5.63 -15.42 -19.14
N THR A 261 6.86 -15.06 -19.50
CA THR A 261 7.77 -15.98 -20.19
C THR A 261 8.69 -16.63 -19.17
N ASN A 262 8.55 -17.94 -18.96
CA ASN A 262 9.63 -18.75 -18.39
C ASN A 262 10.47 -19.33 -19.54
N SER A 263 11.63 -19.95 -19.25
CA SER A 263 12.60 -20.48 -20.21
C SER A 263 12.00 -21.44 -21.26
N THR A 264 10.82 -22.01 -21.01
CA THR A 264 10.19 -23.01 -21.89
C THR A 264 8.75 -22.67 -22.31
N HIS A 265 8.06 -21.75 -21.63
CA HIS A 265 6.63 -21.47 -21.91
C HIS A 265 6.24 -20.01 -21.61
N THR A 266 5.31 -19.50 -22.41
CA THR A 266 4.63 -18.22 -22.15
C THR A 266 3.23 -18.47 -21.59
N VAL A 267 2.95 -17.99 -20.39
CA VAL A 267 1.63 -18.11 -19.74
C VAL A 267 0.94 -16.76 -19.75
N TYR A 268 -0.25 -16.70 -20.35
CA TYR A 268 -1.09 -15.51 -20.33
C TYR A 268 -1.95 -15.50 -19.05
N ASN A 269 -1.88 -14.41 -18.30
CA ASN A 269 -2.60 -14.26 -17.04
C ASN A 269 -3.44 -12.98 -17.05
N SER A 270 -4.58 -13.06 -16.39
CA SER A 270 -5.46 -11.91 -16.13
C SER A 270 -5.63 -11.75 -14.63
N TYR A 271 -5.48 -10.53 -14.14
CA TYR A 271 -5.59 -10.19 -12.72
C TYR A 271 -6.17 -8.79 -12.57
N ALA A 272 -6.76 -8.51 -11.40
CA ALA A 272 -7.22 -7.16 -11.12
C ALA A 272 -6.02 -6.24 -10.89
N VAL A 273 -5.96 -5.08 -11.54
CA VAL A 273 -4.93 -4.05 -11.30
C VAL A 273 -5.51 -2.85 -10.54
N VAL A 274 -6.83 -2.68 -10.56
CA VAL A 274 -7.57 -1.81 -9.65
C VAL A 274 -8.71 -2.63 -9.03
N LEU A 275 -8.74 -2.67 -7.70
CA LEU A 275 -9.66 -3.51 -6.93
C LEU A 275 -10.44 -2.65 -5.93
N LEU A 276 -11.76 -2.76 -5.95
CA LEU A 276 -12.64 -2.11 -4.98
C LEU A 276 -13.08 -3.13 -3.92
N ASP A 277 -12.78 -2.85 -2.66
CA ASP A 277 -13.44 -3.47 -1.52
C ASP A 277 -14.72 -2.70 -1.21
N ARG A 278 -15.88 -3.34 -1.39
CA ARG A 278 -17.20 -2.78 -1.05
C ARG A 278 -17.42 -2.67 0.45
N GLY A 279 -16.50 -3.20 1.28
CA GLY A 279 -16.57 -3.12 2.73
C GLY A 279 -17.57 -4.09 3.35
N LEU A 280 -17.91 -5.20 2.69
CA LEU A 280 -18.78 -6.24 3.27
C LEU A 280 -18.10 -6.99 4.42
N LEU A 281 -16.76 -7.02 4.43
CA LEU A 281 -15.96 -7.68 5.47
C LEU A 281 -15.91 -6.91 6.78
N ASP A 282 -15.67 -5.60 6.68
CA ASP A 282 -15.37 -4.78 7.85
C ASP A 282 -16.17 -3.47 7.89
N GLY A 283 -17.07 -3.19 6.95
CA GLY A 283 -17.84 -1.96 6.88
C GLY A 283 -17.06 -0.75 6.35
N VAL A 284 -15.85 -0.94 5.81
CA VAL A 284 -15.02 0.13 5.26
C VAL A 284 -14.75 -0.12 3.78
N ARG A 285 -15.17 0.81 2.93
CA ARG A 285 -14.86 0.77 1.49
C ARG A 285 -13.41 1.14 1.24
N LYS A 286 -12.73 0.39 0.37
CA LYS A 286 -11.30 0.60 0.07
C LYS A 286 -11.05 0.45 -1.42
N LEU A 287 -10.23 1.31 -2.00
CA LEU A 287 -9.81 1.20 -3.40
C LEU A 287 -8.31 0.93 -3.45
N PHE A 288 -7.92 -0.17 -4.11
CA PHE A 288 -6.54 -0.59 -4.25
C PHE A 288 -6.04 -0.37 -5.67
N PHE A 289 -4.85 0.21 -5.78
CA PHE A 289 -4.13 0.39 -7.04
C PHE A 289 -2.88 -0.49 -7.06
N GLY A 290 -2.71 -1.26 -8.13
CA GLY A 290 -1.58 -2.17 -8.33
C GLY A 290 -0.35 -1.50 -8.94
N ASN A 291 -0.44 -0.21 -9.26
CA ASN A 291 0.69 0.60 -9.74
C ASN A 291 0.41 2.08 -9.50
N ASP A 292 1.40 2.92 -9.78
CA ASP A 292 1.33 4.36 -9.68
C ASP A 292 0.64 5.01 -10.90
N PHE A 293 0.55 6.34 -10.92
CA PHE A 293 -0.17 7.06 -11.97
C PHE A 293 0.62 7.26 -13.27
N ASP A 294 1.93 7.04 -13.24
CA ASP A 294 2.78 7.19 -14.43
C ASP A 294 2.76 5.92 -15.29
N ALA A 295 2.44 4.78 -14.68
CA ALA A 295 2.25 3.52 -15.39
C ALA A 295 1.11 3.54 -16.41
N PHE A 296 -0.04 4.16 -16.08
CA PHE A 296 -1.18 4.27 -16.99
C PHE A 296 -2.10 5.45 -16.68
N TRP A 297 -2.44 6.25 -17.71
CA TRP A 297 -3.25 7.47 -17.56
C TRP A 297 -4.64 7.21 -16.95
N LEU A 298 -5.28 6.08 -17.26
CA LEU A 298 -6.63 5.79 -16.76
C LEU A 298 -6.66 5.64 -15.24
N LEU A 299 -5.53 5.29 -14.60
CA LEU A 299 -5.43 5.21 -13.15
C LEU A 299 -5.69 6.56 -12.48
N LYS A 300 -5.26 7.68 -13.10
CA LYS A 300 -5.56 9.04 -12.61
C LYS A 300 -7.06 9.32 -12.65
N MET A 301 -7.74 8.89 -13.72
CA MET A 301 -9.18 9.09 -13.88
C MET A 301 -9.98 8.20 -12.92
N LEU A 302 -9.62 6.92 -12.79
CA LEU A 302 -10.22 6.00 -11.82
C LEU A 302 -9.99 6.44 -10.38
N PHE A 303 -8.86 7.08 -10.10
CA PHE A 303 -8.62 7.68 -8.79
C PHE A 303 -9.62 8.80 -8.47
N LEU A 304 -9.90 9.69 -9.43
CA LEU A 304 -10.91 10.75 -9.23
C LEU A 304 -12.32 10.19 -9.04
N ASP A 305 -12.71 9.21 -9.86
CA ASP A 305 -13.97 8.47 -9.73
C ASP A 305 -14.07 7.79 -8.36
N GLY A 306 -12.97 7.18 -7.92
CA GLY A 306 -12.85 6.56 -6.59
C GLY A 306 -12.95 7.56 -5.44
N LEU A 307 -12.31 8.73 -5.54
CA LEU A 307 -12.44 9.78 -4.52
C LEU A 307 -13.89 10.22 -4.36
N LYS A 308 -14.60 10.40 -5.49
CA LYS A 308 -16.02 10.70 -5.47
C LYS A 308 -16.78 9.58 -4.76
N TYR A 309 -16.68 8.34 -5.22
CA TYR A 309 -17.41 7.20 -4.65
C TYR A 309 -17.14 7.01 -3.14
N LEU A 310 -15.89 7.14 -2.70
CA LEU A 310 -15.48 6.93 -1.31
C LEU A 310 -15.84 8.07 -0.37
N SER A 311 -16.14 9.24 -0.91
CA SER A 311 -16.53 10.43 -0.13
C SER A 311 -18.01 10.44 0.31
N TYR A 312 -18.87 9.57 -0.25
CA TYR A 312 -20.32 9.54 0.01
C TYR A 312 -20.78 8.32 0.80
#